data_AF-A0A7X7VCD2-F1
#
_entry.id   AF-A0A7X7VCD2-F1
#
_cell.length_a   1.000
_cell.length_b   1.000
_cell.length_c   1.000
_cell.angle_alpha   90.00
_cell.angle_beta   90.00
_cell.angle_gamma   90.00
#
_symmetry.space_group_name_H-M   'P 1'
#
loop_
_entity.id
_entity.type
_entity.pdbx_description
1 polymer ?
#
loop_
_entity_poly.entity_id
_entity_poly.type
_entity_poly.pdbx_seq_one_letter_code
_entity_poly.pdbx_strand_id
1 'polypeptide(L)'
;MDECFKYLAQAAELAPSLEILTDGDLVTARGDRRWGAFEDGLLAALAAKSGKTFGDVEYAKALWRLRAWDQAFFEEVGIAGRRIGMRSSVVEALWPFKFMVQQRSQAELEELIAEKGWPRVAAVGREATMAAFLVVMHSSDGAQKTYLADIKTVCEAGELPWERYAAVCDRGLYNDNQPQRYGTHTRYNELTKKEELYPLEDEARVDEWRKELGLPPLEDYLKPMGIVFRPKKR
;
A
#
# COMPACT_ATOMS: atom_id res chain seq x y z
N MET A 1 -15.88 21.04 7.40
CA MET A 1 -15.54 20.20 8.57
C MET A 1 -16.77 19.76 9.36
N ASP A 2 -17.70 20.65 9.73
CA ASP A 2 -18.82 20.24 10.59
C ASP A 2 -19.79 19.23 9.98
N GLU A 3 -20.12 19.37 8.69
CA GLU A 3 -20.93 18.35 8.01
C GLU A 3 -20.19 17.01 7.83
N CYS A 4 -18.84 17.01 7.82
CA CYS A 4 -18.06 15.78 7.64
C CYS A 4 -18.33 14.79 8.78
N PHE A 5 -18.21 15.23 10.04
CA PHE A 5 -18.44 14.36 11.20
C PHE A 5 -19.87 13.86 11.32
N LYS A 6 -20.85 14.65 10.86
CA LYS A 6 -22.24 14.21 10.76
C LYS A 6 -22.40 13.04 9.79
N TYR A 7 -21.84 13.15 8.58
CA TYR A 7 -21.90 12.07 7.59
C TYR A 7 -21.05 10.86 7.97
N LEU A 8 -19.89 11.08 8.61
CA LEU A 8 -19.06 9.99 9.15
C LEU A 8 -19.81 9.19 10.22
N ALA A 9 -20.51 9.86 11.14
CA ALA A 9 -21.33 9.18 12.14
C ALA A 9 -22.46 8.35 11.50
N GLN A 10 -23.15 8.91 10.51
CA GLN A 10 -24.19 8.17 9.76
C GLN A 10 -23.62 6.96 9.02
N ALA A 11 -22.46 7.11 8.37
CA ALA A 11 -21.79 6.02 7.67
C ALA A 11 -21.36 4.89 8.63
N ALA A 12 -20.79 5.26 9.79
CA ALA A 12 -20.38 4.31 10.82
C ALA A 12 -21.56 3.56 11.44
N GLU A 13 -22.74 4.18 11.54
CA GLU A 13 -23.96 3.53 12.04
C GLU A 13 -24.56 2.55 11.02
N LEU A 14 -24.68 2.98 9.76
CA LEU A 14 -25.30 2.18 8.69
C LEU A 14 -24.44 0.99 8.27
N ALA A 15 -23.13 1.22 8.10
CA ALA A 15 -22.19 0.24 7.59
C ALA A 15 -20.80 0.48 8.18
N PRO A 16 -20.56 0.12 9.46
CA PRO A 16 -19.26 0.30 10.08
C PRO A 16 -18.20 -0.48 9.30
N SER A 17 -17.14 0.22 8.89
CA SER A 17 -16.03 -0.29 8.09
C SER A 17 -14.72 0.36 8.51
N LEU A 18 -13.63 -0.41 8.53
CA LEU A 18 -12.28 0.10 8.73
C LEU A 18 -11.80 0.96 7.56
N GLU A 19 -12.43 0.86 6.39
CA GLU A 19 -12.07 1.68 5.22
C GLU A 19 -12.08 3.17 5.54
N ILE A 20 -13.03 3.63 6.37
CA ILE A 20 -13.12 5.01 6.86
C ILE A 20 -11.83 5.41 7.60
N LEU A 21 -11.26 4.49 8.38
CA LEU A 21 -10.01 4.71 9.11
C LEU A 21 -8.77 4.53 8.23
N THR A 22 -8.89 4.21 6.95
CA THR A 22 -7.74 4.09 6.04
C THR A 22 -7.85 4.97 4.81
N ASP A 23 -8.94 5.73 4.71
CA ASP A 23 -9.24 6.62 3.59
C ASP A 23 -8.33 7.86 3.61
N GLY A 24 -7.66 8.08 2.48
CA GLY A 24 -6.77 9.22 2.27
C GLY A 24 -7.51 10.56 2.20
N ASP A 25 -8.78 10.59 1.79
CA ASP A 25 -9.55 11.83 1.69
C ASP A 25 -9.88 12.41 3.08
N LEU A 26 -9.85 11.55 4.11
CA LEU A 26 -10.16 11.90 5.49
C LEU A 26 -8.94 12.35 6.30
N VAL A 27 -7.74 12.47 5.70
CA VAL A 27 -6.53 12.90 6.44
C VAL A 27 -6.68 14.28 7.08
N THR A 28 -7.47 15.18 6.48
CA THR A 28 -7.76 16.50 7.08
C THR A 28 -8.72 16.40 8.27
N ALA A 29 -9.67 15.47 8.24
CA ALA A 29 -10.60 15.23 9.34
C ALA A 29 -9.91 14.66 10.58
N ARG A 30 -8.82 13.92 10.40
CA ARG A 30 -7.99 13.39 11.51
C ARG A 30 -7.37 14.46 12.40
N GLY A 31 -7.14 15.66 11.87
CA GLY A 31 -6.61 16.78 12.64
C GLY A 31 -7.65 17.44 13.55
N ASP A 32 -8.93 17.12 13.40
CA ASP A 32 -10.01 17.68 14.22
C ASP A 32 -10.07 16.96 15.58
N ARG A 33 -10.29 17.73 16.65
CA ARG A 33 -10.42 17.22 18.03
C ARG A 33 -11.51 16.14 18.20
N ARG A 34 -12.48 16.08 17.28
CA ARG A 34 -13.56 15.08 17.28
C ARG A 34 -13.13 13.71 16.77
N TRP A 35 -11.99 13.61 16.06
CA TRP A 35 -11.55 12.37 15.42
C TRP A 35 -11.41 11.21 16.42
N GLY A 36 -10.75 11.44 17.55
CA GLY A 36 -10.51 10.37 18.54
C GLY A 36 -11.82 9.73 19.03
N ALA A 37 -12.80 10.56 19.42
CA ALA A 37 -14.10 10.06 19.86
C ALA A 37 -14.87 9.34 18.74
N PHE A 38 -14.76 9.82 17.50
CA PHE A 38 -15.33 9.14 16.34
C PHE A 38 -14.69 7.78 16.09
N GLU A 39 -13.36 7.72 16.10
CA GLU A 39 -12.58 6.50 15.88
C GLU A 39 -12.91 5.44 16.94
N ASP A 40 -12.94 5.81 18.23
CA ASP A 40 -13.33 4.91 19.32
C ASP A 40 -14.76 4.39 19.16
N GLY A 41 -15.70 5.26 18.77
CA GLY A 41 -17.09 4.88 18.50
C GLY A 41 -17.22 3.91 17.33
N LEU A 42 -16.49 4.12 16.24
CA LEU A 42 -16.45 3.22 15.10
C LEU A 42 -15.87 1.85 15.48
N LEU A 43 -14.80 1.82 16.27
CA LEU A 43 -14.22 0.57 16.76
C LEU A 43 -15.19 -0.20 17.66
N ALA A 44 -15.94 0.49 18.53
CA ALA A 44 -16.99 -0.13 19.33
C ALA A 44 -18.11 -0.73 18.46
N ALA A 45 -18.54 -0.03 17.41
CA ALA A 45 -19.54 -0.54 16.46
C ALA A 45 -19.04 -1.77 15.69
N LEU A 46 -17.78 -1.76 15.24
CA LEU A 46 -17.13 -2.89 14.57
C LEU A 46 -17.01 -4.11 15.49
N ALA A 47 -16.63 -3.90 16.75
CA ALA A 47 -16.55 -4.95 17.75
C ALA A 47 -17.92 -5.55 18.05
N ALA A 48 -18.96 -4.71 18.20
CA ALA A 48 -20.34 -5.16 18.41
C ALA A 48 -20.86 -6.01 17.24
N LYS A 49 -20.51 -5.65 16.00
CA LYS A 49 -20.93 -6.37 14.78
C LYS A 49 -20.20 -7.70 14.59
N SER A 50 -18.89 -7.74 14.85
CA SER A 50 -18.04 -8.89 14.51
C SER A 50 -17.73 -9.82 15.69
N GLY A 51 -17.92 -9.35 16.92
CA GLY A 51 -17.48 -10.03 18.14
C GLY A 51 -15.96 -10.08 18.33
N LYS A 52 -15.19 -9.38 17.47
CA LYS A 52 -13.72 -9.38 17.49
C LYS A 52 -13.18 -8.02 17.87
N THR A 53 -12.09 -8.03 18.63
CA THR A 53 -11.30 -6.85 18.97
C THR A 53 -9.87 -7.01 18.47
N PHE A 54 -9.12 -5.91 18.45
CA PHE A 54 -7.69 -5.93 18.17
C PHE A 54 -6.93 -6.22 19.47
N GLY A 55 -5.79 -6.90 19.35
CA GLY A 55 -4.92 -7.18 20.49
C GLY A 55 -4.19 -5.92 20.97
N ASP A 56 -3.66 -5.14 20.02
CA ASP A 56 -3.03 -3.84 20.26
C ASP A 56 -3.76 -2.77 19.43
N VAL A 57 -4.76 -2.14 20.04
CA VAL A 57 -5.61 -1.13 19.39
C VAL A 57 -4.83 0.12 19.04
N GLU A 58 -3.90 0.56 19.90
CA GLU A 58 -3.15 1.79 19.67
C GLU A 58 -2.14 1.61 18.54
N TYR A 59 -1.49 0.44 18.46
CA TYR A 59 -0.66 0.12 17.31
C TYR A 59 -1.49 0.03 16.01
N ALA A 60 -2.69 -0.58 16.07
CA ALA A 60 -3.58 -0.64 14.91
C ALA A 60 -4.02 0.77 14.45
N LYS A 61 -4.38 1.67 15.37
CA LYS A 61 -4.72 3.07 15.08
C LYS A 61 -3.57 3.83 14.42
N ALA A 62 -2.35 3.67 14.94
CA ALA A 62 -1.17 4.27 14.34
C ALA A 62 -0.97 3.80 12.88
N LEU A 63 -1.08 2.50 12.64
CA LEU A 63 -0.96 1.91 11.30
C LEU A 63 -2.07 2.36 10.34
N TRP A 64 -3.32 2.45 10.79
CA TRP A 64 -4.41 2.97 9.96
C TRP A 64 -4.21 4.44 9.58
N ARG A 65 -3.71 5.25 10.53
CA ARG A 65 -3.31 6.64 10.24
C ARG A 65 -2.19 6.69 9.20
N LEU A 66 -1.17 5.85 9.33
CA LEU A 66 -0.09 5.76 8.35
C LEU A 66 -0.61 5.39 6.95
N ARG A 67 -1.53 4.42 6.86
CA ARG A 67 -2.15 4.06 5.58
C ARG A 67 -2.94 5.20 4.97
N ALA A 68 -3.75 5.92 5.76
CA ALA A 68 -4.51 7.05 5.25
C ALA A 68 -3.58 8.11 4.64
N TRP A 69 -2.50 8.47 5.33
CA TRP A 69 -1.51 9.42 4.81
C TRP A 69 -0.73 8.88 3.62
N ASP A 70 -0.34 7.61 3.62
CA ASP A 70 0.35 6.98 2.50
C ASP A 70 -0.52 6.97 1.22
N GLN A 71 -1.82 6.71 1.37
CA GLN A 71 -2.76 6.63 0.25
C GLN A 71 -3.28 8.00 -0.22
N ALA A 72 -3.19 9.04 0.62
CA ALA A 72 -3.62 10.38 0.24
C ALA A 72 -2.87 10.91 -0.99
N PHE A 73 -3.56 11.77 -1.76
CA PHE A 73 -3.02 12.50 -2.93
C PHE A 73 -2.77 11.67 -4.19
N PHE A 74 -2.88 10.33 -4.17
CA PHE A 74 -2.78 9.52 -5.40
C PHE A 74 -3.94 9.81 -6.37
N GLU A 75 -5.17 9.91 -5.86
CA GLU A 75 -6.35 10.25 -6.66
C GLU A 75 -6.27 11.67 -7.22
N GLU A 76 -5.82 12.63 -6.42
CA GLU A 76 -5.65 14.03 -6.83
C GLU A 76 -4.59 14.17 -7.91
N VAL A 77 -3.47 13.43 -7.82
CA VAL A 77 -2.50 13.33 -8.90
C VAL A 77 -3.16 12.78 -10.16
N GLY A 78 -3.97 11.71 -10.05
CA GLY A 78 -4.71 11.13 -11.16
C GLY A 78 -5.71 12.10 -11.80
N ILE A 79 -6.49 12.83 -10.99
CA ILE A 79 -7.47 13.82 -11.41
C ILE A 79 -6.77 14.98 -12.12
N ALA A 80 -5.73 15.55 -11.51
CA ALA A 80 -4.95 16.64 -12.09
C ALA A 80 -4.29 16.18 -13.40
N GLY A 81 -3.69 14.99 -13.41
CA GLY A 81 -3.09 14.37 -14.59
C GLY A 81 -4.07 14.24 -15.76
N ARG A 82 -5.30 13.77 -15.49
CA ARG A 82 -6.36 13.64 -16.51
C ARG A 82 -6.90 14.99 -17.00
N ARG A 83 -6.98 16.01 -16.14
CA ARG A 83 -7.61 17.30 -16.47
C ARG A 83 -6.66 18.30 -17.12
N ILE A 84 -5.43 18.39 -16.61
CA ILE A 84 -4.47 19.43 -16.98
C ILE A 84 -3.10 18.88 -17.39
N GLY A 85 -2.93 17.55 -17.40
CA GLY A 85 -1.74 16.86 -17.89
C GLY A 85 -0.75 16.47 -16.80
N MET A 86 -0.07 15.33 -17.00
CA MET A 86 0.93 14.77 -16.06
C MET A 86 2.19 15.64 -15.89
N ARG A 87 2.45 16.56 -16.82
CA ARG A 87 3.56 17.53 -16.78
C ARG A 87 3.08 18.95 -16.41
N SER A 88 1.90 19.07 -15.82
CA SER A 88 1.43 20.35 -15.31
C SER A 88 2.17 20.70 -14.02
N SER A 89 2.34 22.00 -13.75
CA SER A 89 2.95 22.47 -12.50
C SER A 89 2.25 21.97 -11.24
N VAL A 90 0.94 21.68 -11.33
CA VAL A 90 0.17 21.08 -10.22
C VAL A 90 0.62 19.65 -9.95
N VAL A 91 0.67 18.78 -10.97
CA VAL A 91 1.13 17.40 -10.79
C VAL A 91 2.59 17.36 -10.35
N GLU A 92 3.43 18.20 -10.95
CA GLU A 92 4.84 18.34 -10.58
C GLU A 92 5.03 18.83 -9.14
N ALA A 93 4.10 19.62 -8.58
CA ALA A 93 4.15 20.05 -7.18
C ALA A 93 3.59 19.00 -6.20
N LEU A 94 2.59 18.21 -6.61
CA LEU A 94 1.99 17.17 -5.77
C LEU A 94 2.96 16.01 -5.50
N TRP A 95 3.82 15.65 -6.45
CA TRP A 95 4.78 14.55 -6.28
C TRP A 95 5.81 14.79 -5.15
N PRO A 96 6.53 15.93 -5.10
CA PRO A 96 7.40 16.27 -3.98
C PRO A 96 6.67 16.27 -2.65
N PHE A 97 5.44 16.78 -2.60
CA PHE A 97 4.62 16.74 -1.40
C PHE A 97 4.34 15.31 -0.95
N LYS A 98 4.01 14.43 -1.90
CA LYS A 98 3.81 13.01 -1.63
C LYS A 98 5.08 12.32 -1.11
N PHE A 99 6.24 12.62 -1.69
CA PHE A 99 7.50 12.08 -1.19
C PHE A 99 7.79 12.52 0.26
N MET A 100 7.49 13.77 0.63
CA MET A 100 7.62 14.22 2.02
C MET A 100 6.69 13.44 2.97
N VAL A 101 5.44 13.19 2.56
CA VAL A 101 4.49 12.38 3.35
C VAL A 101 4.98 10.93 3.50
N GLN A 102 5.50 10.33 2.43
CA GLN A 102 6.04 8.97 2.43
C GLN A 102 7.26 8.84 3.34
N GLN A 103 8.22 9.78 3.27
CA GLN A 103 9.39 9.78 4.16
C GLN A 103 9.00 9.90 5.63
N ARG A 104 8.04 10.79 5.96
CA ARG A 104 7.52 10.89 7.32
C ARG A 104 6.84 9.60 7.78
N SER A 105 6.05 8.99 6.90
CA SER A 105 5.32 7.75 7.21
C SER A 105 6.28 6.58 7.41
N GLN A 106 7.35 6.52 6.63
CA GLN A 106 8.42 5.55 6.79
C GLN A 106 9.10 5.70 8.15
N ALA A 107 9.57 6.90 8.50
CA ALA A 107 10.26 7.12 9.77
C ALA A 107 9.38 6.74 10.98
N GLU A 108 8.10 7.11 10.94
CA GLU A 108 7.15 6.76 11.99
C GLU A 108 6.88 5.24 12.04
N LEU A 109 6.80 4.56 10.89
CA LEU A 109 6.68 3.10 10.85
C LEU A 109 7.91 2.41 11.44
N GLU A 110 9.11 2.91 11.14
CA GLU A 110 10.37 2.37 11.67
C GLU A 110 10.42 2.47 13.20
N GLU A 111 9.96 3.59 13.77
CA GLU A 111 9.80 3.75 15.23
C GLU A 111 8.81 2.74 15.81
N LEU A 112 7.65 2.57 15.19
CA LEU A 112 6.64 1.61 15.63
C LEU A 112 7.15 0.16 15.56
N ILE A 113 7.86 -0.21 14.50
CA ILE A 113 8.46 -1.54 14.36
C ILE A 113 9.57 -1.74 15.39
N ALA A 114 10.39 -0.73 15.67
CA ALA A 114 11.43 -0.82 16.69
C ALA A 114 10.85 -1.07 18.09
N GLU A 115 9.69 -0.49 18.41
CA GLU A 115 9.03 -0.66 19.71
C GLU A 115 8.18 -1.95 19.79
N LYS A 116 7.39 -2.24 18.76
CA LYS A 116 6.34 -3.27 18.77
C LYS A 116 6.65 -4.51 17.93
N GLY A 117 7.69 -4.46 17.11
CA GLY A 117 7.96 -5.44 16.06
C GLY A 117 7.07 -5.28 14.83
N TRP A 118 7.35 -6.08 13.79
CA TRP A 118 6.56 -6.05 12.56
C TRP A 118 5.09 -6.45 12.82
N PRO A 119 4.11 -5.70 12.29
CA PRO A 119 2.71 -5.90 12.66
C PRO A 119 2.15 -7.22 12.14
N ARG A 120 1.51 -7.98 13.05
CA ARG A 120 0.83 -9.25 12.76
C ARG A 120 -0.68 -9.10 12.84
N VAL A 121 -1.40 -9.84 12.00
CA VAL A 121 -2.87 -9.80 11.92
C VAL A 121 -3.53 -10.13 13.26
N ALA A 122 -2.94 -11.04 14.03
CA ALA A 122 -3.45 -11.38 15.35
C ALA A 122 -3.40 -10.19 16.34
N ALA A 123 -2.41 -9.30 16.21
CA ALA A 123 -2.24 -8.15 17.09
C ALA A 123 -3.06 -6.93 16.58
N VAL A 124 -2.92 -6.58 15.30
CA VAL A 124 -3.43 -5.31 14.77
C VAL A 124 -4.51 -5.45 13.69
N GLY A 125 -4.80 -6.68 13.26
CA GLY A 125 -5.77 -6.95 12.19
C GLY A 125 -5.20 -6.77 10.78
N ARG A 126 -5.94 -7.28 9.78
CA ARG A 126 -5.48 -7.32 8.37
C ARG A 126 -5.22 -5.95 7.77
N GLU A 127 -6.10 -4.98 7.99
CA GLU A 127 -5.97 -3.64 7.40
C GLU A 127 -4.73 -2.88 7.92
N ALA A 128 -4.37 -3.10 9.20
CA ALA A 128 -3.19 -2.50 9.80
C ALA A 128 -1.90 -3.23 9.38
N THR A 129 -1.91 -4.56 9.29
CA THR A 129 -0.78 -5.32 8.72
C THR A 129 -0.52 -4.91 7.26
N MET A 130 -1.58 -4.69 6.47
CA MET A 130 -1.45 -4.16 5.10
C MET A 130 -0.88 -2.74 5.07
N ALA A 131 -1.19 -1.90 6.07
CA ALA A 131 -0.68 -0.53 6.15
C ALA A 131 0.86 -0.50 6.19
N ALA A 132 1.47 -1.32 7.05
CA ALA A 132 2.93 -1.39 7.12
C ALA A 132 3.57 -1.84 5.81
N PHE A 133 2.95 -2.82 5.13
CA PHE A 133 3.36 -3.21 3.79
C PHE A 133 3.31 -2.04 2.79
N LEU A 134 2.21 -1.28 2.75
CA LEU A 134 2.04 -0.17 1.81
C LEU A 134 3.07 0.94 2.02
N VAL A 135 3.31 1.31 3.28
CA VAL A 135 4.34 2.29 3.63
C VAL A 135 5.72 1.82 3.18
N VAL A 136 6.09 0.56 3.43
CA VAL A 136 7.37 0.00 2.94
C VAL A 136 7.41 -0.09 1.41
N MET A 137 6.30 -0.40 0.75
CA MET A 137 6.23 -0.46 -0.70
C MET A 137 6.50 0.91 -1.35
N HIS A 138 6.05 1.98 -0.70
CA HIS A 138 6.15 3.35 -1.20
C HIS A 138 7.34 4.14 -0.64
N SER A 139 8.09 3.57 0.31
CA SER A 139 9.24 4.21 0.91
C SER A 139 10.39 4.40 -0.09
N SER A 140 11.24 5.39 0.15
CA SER A 140 12.54 5.48 -0.49
C SER A 140 13.59 4.70 0.32
N ASP A 141 14.82 4.59 -0.17
CA ASP A 141 16.00 4.32 0.66
C ASP A 141 16.12 2.91 1.27
N GLY A 142 15.70 1.89 0.53
CA GLY A 142 16.09 0.50 0.81
C GLY A 142 15.28 -0.24 1.87
N ALA A 143 14.25 0.40 2.46
CA ALA A 143 13.38 -0.26 3.43
C ALA A 143 12.72 -1.53 2.86
N GLN A 144 12.47 -1.58 1.54
CA GLN A 144 11.97 -2.79 0.87
C GLN A 144 12.87 -4.01 1.11
N LYS A 145 14.19 -3.82 1.11
CA LYS A 145 15.14 -4.91 1.35
C LYS A 145 15.25 -5.21 2.83
N THR A 146 15.29 -4.17 3.68
CA THR A 146 15.37 -4.29 5.14
C THR A 146 14.25 -5.15 5.69
N TYR A 147 13.01 -4.90 5.24
CA TYR A 147 11.81 -5.57 5.77
C TYR A 147 11.32 -6.75 4.92
N LEU A 148 12.07 -7.16 3.89
CA LEU A 148 11.67 -8.25 3.00
C LEU A 148 11.47 -9.57 3.76
N ALA A 149 12.34 -9.85 4.74
CA ALA A 149 12.28 -11.06 5.55
C ALA A 149 11.05 -11.06 6.50
N ASP A 150 10.72 -9.90 7.08
CA ASP A 150 9.51 -9.75 7.90
C ASP A 150 8.25 -9.98 7.06
N ILE A 151 8.16 -9.35 5.88
CA ILE A 151 7.05 -9.51 4.95
C ILE A 151 6.91 -10.98 4.51
N LYS A 152 8.02 -11.68 4.25
CA LYS A 152 8.03 -13.12 3.95
C LYS A 152 7.40 -13.93 5.08
N THR A 153 7.79 -13.65 6.32
CA THR A 153 7.26 -14.32 7.52
C THR A 153 5.75 -14.08 7.70
N VAL A 154 5.24 -12.93 7.28
CA VAL A 154 3.79 -12.63 7.28
C VAL A 154 3.07 -13.40 6.16
N CYS A 155 3.67 -13.53 4.99
CA CYS A 155 3.10 -14.29 3.88
C CYS A 155 3.08 -15.80 4.16
N GLU A 156 4.15 -16.35 4.74
CA GLU A 156 4.23 -17.76 5.14
C GLU A 156 3.14 -18.16 6.15
N ALA A 157 2.71 -17.23 6.98
CA ALA A 157 1.61 -17.43 7.93
C ALA A 157 0.21 -17.20 7.33
N GLY A 158 0.08 -16.85 6.05
CA GLY A 158 -1.20 -16.55 5.41
C GLY A 158 -1.84 -15.23 5.88
N GLU A 159 -1.06 -14.35 6.50
CA GLU A 159 -1.51 -13.07 7.03
C GLU A 159 -1.46 -11.96 5.97
N LEU A 160 -0.56 -12.09 4.99
CA LEU A 160 -0.51 -11.29 3.76
C LEU A 160 -0.44 -12.21 2.53
N PRO A 161 -1.00 -11.79 1.38
CA PRO A 161 -0.87 -12.53 0.13
C PRO A 161 0.56 -12.47 -0.41
N TRP A 162 1.04 -13.56 -1.04
CA TRP A 162 2.40 -13.65 -1.59
C TRP A 162 2.68 -12.65 -2.72
N GLU A 163 1.64 -12.15 -3.38
CA GLU A 163 1.66 -11.01 -4.30
C GLU A 163 2.38 -9.80 -3.68
N ARG A 164 2.21 -9.59 -2.36
CA ARG A 164 2.82 -8.48 -1.63
C ARG A 164 4.33 -8.69 -1.49
N TYR A 165 4.75 -9.89 -1.11
CA TYR A 165 6.18 -10.23 -1.08
C TYR A 165 6.84 -10.05 -2.45
N ALA A 166 6.22 -10.57 -3.53
CA ALA A 166 6.73 -10.41 -4.88
C ALA A 166 6.87 -8.93 -5.27
N ALA A 167 5.87 -8.11 -4.95
CA ALA A 167 5.89 -6.68 -5.23
C ALA A 167 7.02 -5.93 -4.50
N VAL A 168 7.23 -6.19 -3.21
CA VAL A 168 8.31 -5.52 -2.46
C VAL A 168 9.69 -6.00 -2.88
N CYS A 169 9.84 -7.29 -3.18
CA CYS A 169 11.08 -7.85 -3.74
C CYS A 169 11.47 -7.12 -5.04
N ASP A 170 10.53 -7.06 -5.99
CA ASP A 170 10.75 -6.41 -7.28
C ASP A 170 10.92 -4.88 -7.14
N ARG A 171 10.23 -4.23 -6.18
CA ARG A 171 10.44 -2.80 -5.89
C ARG A 171 11.86 -2.54 -5.40
N GLY A 172 12.40 -3.39 -4.54
CA GLY A 172 13.78 -3.28 -4.06
C GLY A 172 14.80 -3.40 -5.20
N LEU A 173 14.59 -4.33 -6.15
CA LEU A 173 15.42 -4.49 -7.34
C LEU A 173 15.27 -3.30 -8.29
N TYR A 174 14.03 -2.84 -8.52
CA TYR A 174 13.73 -1.67 -9.34
C TYR A 174 14.45 -0.42 -8.84
N ASN A 175 14.42 -0.14 -7.53
CA ASN A 175 15.09 1.01 -6.92
C ASN A 175 16.63 0.94 -7.09
N ASP A 176 17.19 -0.26 -7.21
CA ASP A 176 18.62 -0.50 -7.48
C ASP A 176 18.98 -0.48 -8.96
N ASN A 177 18.02 -0.23 -9.85
CA ASN A 177 18.16 -0.41 -11.30
C ASN A 177 18.56 -1.84 -11.71
N GLN A 178 18.17 -2.85 -10.93
CA GLN A 178 18.41 -4.26 -11.21
C GLN A 178 17.17 -4.91 -11.82
N PRO A 179 17.33 -5.89 -12.73
CA PRO A 179 16.21 -6.65 -13.26
C PRO A 179 15.37 -7.27 -12.15
N GLN A 180 14.06 -7.23 -12.31
CA GLN A 180 13.10 -7.75 -11.34
C GLN A 180 12.91 -9.26 -11.50
N ARG A 181 12.45 -9.93 -10.44
CA ARG A 181 12.32 -11.39 -10.43
C ARG A 181 10.92 -11.85 -10.80
N TYR A 182 9.88 -11.21 -10.28
CA TYR A 182 8.49 -11.69 -10.43
C TYR A 182 7.68 -10.94 -11.48
N GLY A 183 8.18 -9.81 -12.00
CA GLY A 183 7.51 -9.05 -13.06
C GLY A 183 6.39 -8.14 -12.55
N THR A 184 6.46 -7.65 -11.31
CA THR A 184 5.37 -6.83 -10.74
C THR A 184 5.43 -5.34 -11.10
N HIS A 185 6.56 -4.86 -11.61
CA HIS A 185 6.80 -3.46 -11.96
C HIS A 185 6.90 -3.23 -13.46
N THR A 186 6.42 -2.07 -13.86
CA THR A 186 6.49 -1.56 -15.21
C THR A 186 7.25 -0.24 -15.22
N ARG A 187 7.66 0.22 -16.40
CA ARG A 187 8.23 1.54 -16.61
C ARG A 187 7.56 2.21 -17.79
N TYR A 188 7.37 3.52 -17.67
CA TYR A 188 6.96 4.33 -18.80
C TYR A 188 8.15 4.56 -19.74
N ASN A 189 8.00 4.16 -20.99
CA ASN A 189 9.00 4.41 -22.02
C ASN A 189 8.65 5.71 -22.77
N GLU A 190 9.49 6.72 -22.57
CA GLU A 190 9.31 8.05 -23.16
C GLU A 190 9.41 8.08 -24.70
N LEU A 191 10.10 7.11 -25.31
CA LEU A 191 10.23 6.99 -26.76
C LEU A 191 8.99 6.36 -27.39
N THR A 192 8.50 5.27 -26.80
CA THR A 192 7.33 4.53 -27.31
C THR A 192 6.00 5.11 -26.80
N LYS A 193 6.06 6.01 -25.79
CA LYS A 193 4.92 6.60 -25.08
C LYS A 193 3.99 5.55 -24.47
N LYS A 194 4.55 4.41 -24.06
CA LYS A 194 3.82 3.26 -23.53
C LYS A 194 4.43 2.76 -22.23
N GLU A 195 3.57 2.13 -21.43
CA GLU A 195 3.99 1.37 -20.28
C GLU A 195 4.55 0.01 -20.73
N GLU A 196 5.75 -0.32 -20.28
CA GLU A 196 6.46 -1.54 -20.66
C GLU A 196 6.90 -2.31 -19.42
N LEU A 197 6.94 -3.64 -19.51
CA LEU A 197 7.46 -4.49 -18.43
C LEU A 197 8.91 -4.09 -18.12
N TYR A 198 9.21 -3.88 -16.83
CA TYR A 198 10.58 -3.63 -16.40
C TYR A 198 11.44 -4.91 -16.56
N PRO A 199 12.73 -4.82 -16.94
CA PRO A 199 13.55 -5.99 -17.28
C PRO A 199 13.49 -7.11 -16.24
N LEU A 200 13.40 -8.36 -16.70
CA LEU A 200 13.38 -9.54 -15.85
C LEU A 200 14.80 -10.10 -15.65
N GLU A 201 15.06 -10.68 -14.47
CA GLU A 201 16.28 -11.43 -14.18
C GLU A 201 16.45 -12.61 -15.16
N ASP A 202 15.38 -13.39 -15.38
CA ASP A 202 15.33 -14.46 -16.37
C ASP A 202 13.89 -14.63 -16.89
N GLU A 203 13.66 -14.21 -18.15
CA GLU A 203 12.35 -14.32 -18.82
C GLU A 203 11.84 -15.75 -18.96
N ALA A 204 12.72 -16.76 -18.98
CA ALA A 204 12.33 -18.16 -19.14
C ALA A 204 11.95 -18.82 -17.81
N ARG A 205 12.38 -18.24 -16.68
CA ARG A 205 12.14 -18.78 -15.33
C ARG A 205 11.09 -18.03 -14.51
N VAL A 206 10.64 -16.86 -14.99
CA VAL A 206 9.71 -16.01 -14.24
C VAL A 206 8.44 -16.76 -13.80
N ASP A 207 7.88 -17.60 -14.66
CA ASP A 207 6.68 -18.38 -14.34
C ASP A 207 6.97 -19.53 -13.35
N GLU A 208 8.20 -20.03 -13.27
CA GLU A 208 8.62 -20.99 -12.24
C GLU A 208 8.57 -20.31 -10.87
N TRP A 209 9.17 -19.13 -10.73
CA TRP A 209 9.18 -18.37 -9.47
C TRP A 209 7.79 -17.88 -9.07
N ARG A 210 6.97 -17.45 -10.05
CA ARG A 210 5.58 -17.06 -9.79
C ARG A 210 4.76 -18.25 -9.29
N LYS A 211 4.95 -19.44 -9.88
CA LYS A 211 4.28 -20.67 -9.44
C LYS A 211 4.68 -21.09 -8.03
N GLU A 212 5.95 -20.93 -7.64
CA GLU A 212 6.42 -21.20 -6.27
C GLU A 212 5.64 -20.37 -5.22
N LEU A 213 5.23 -19.16 -5.59
CA LEU A 213 4.45 -18.25 -4.75
C LEU A 213 2.93 -18.38 -4.92
N GLY A 214 2.46 -19.28 -5.80
CA GLY A 214 1.03 -19.41 -6.14
C GLY A 214 0.47 -18.28 -6.99
N LEU A 215 1.32 -17.48 -7.64
CA LEU A 215 0.94 -16.37 -8.51
C LEU A 215 0.53 -16.87 -9.90
N PRO A 216 -0.40 -16.18 -10.59
CA PRO A 216 -0.74 -16.53 -11.97
C PRO A 216 0.47 -16.31 -12.89
N PRO A 217 0.53 -16.97 -14.07
CA PRO A 217 1.55 -16.71 -15.07
C PRO A 217 1.71 -15.21 -15.39
N LEU A 218 2.92 -14.77 -15.71
CA LEU A 218 3.20 -13.34 -15.92
C LEU A 218 2.38 -12.77 -17.09
N GLU A 219 2.19 -13.56 -18.16
CA GLU A 219 1.33 -13.17 -19.29
C GLU A 219 -0.10 -12.83 -18.84
N ASP A 220 -0.71 -13.65 -17.98
CA ASP A 220 -2.07 -13.42 -17.48
C ASP A 220 -2.14 -12.19 -16.56
N TYR A 221 -1.10 -11.96 -15.76
CA TYR A 221 -0.99 -10.79 -14.89
C TYR A 221 -0.88 -9.47 -15.67
N LEU A 222 -0.15 -9.47 -16.79
CA LEU A 222 0.11 -8.29 -17.61
C LEU A 222 -1.01 -7.98 -18.61
N LYS A 223 -1.84 -8.97 -18.94
CA LYS A 223 -2.93 -8.83 -19.92
C LYS A 223 -3.91 -7.69 -19.62
N PRO A 224 -4.40 -7.48 -18.37
CA PRO A 224 -5.26 -6.34 -18.04
C PRO A 224 -4.57 -4.97 -18.21
N MET A 225 -3.24 -4.94 -18.16
CA MET A 225 -2.44 -3.72 -18.35
C MET A 225 -2.15 -3.44 -19.84
N GLY A 226 -2.59 -4.32 -20.75
CA GLY A 226 -2.31 -4.21 -22.19
C GLY A 226 -0.85 -4.49 -22.56
N ILE A 227 -0.07 -5.09 -21.66
CA ILE A 227 1.34 -5.41 -21.89
C ILE A 227 1.43 -6.83 -22.44
N VAL A 228 1.97 -6.96 -23.66
CA VAL A 228 2.18 -8.26 -24.30
C VAL A 228 3.53 -8.82 -23.86
N PHE A 229 3.50 -9.91 -23.10
CA PHE A 229 4.68 -10.67 -22.70
C PHE A 229 4.55 -12.10 -23.23
N ARG A 230 5.63 -12.62 -23.83
CA ARG A 230 5.72 -14.03 -24.23
C ARG A 230 6.99 -14.62 -23.63
N PRO A 231 6.88 -15.60 -22.72
CA PRO A 231 8.05 -16.22 -22.12
C PRO A 231 8.96 -16.81 -23.21
N LYS A 232 10.27 -16.60 -23.07
CA LYS A 232 11.25 -17.32 -23.90
C LYS A 232 11.19 -18.79 -23.53
N LYS A 233 10.79 -19.64 -24.49
CA LYS A 233 10.86 -21.10 -24.31
C LYS A 233 12.33 -21.51 -24.26
N ARG A 234 12.69 -22.33 -23.27
CA ARG A 234 13.97 -23.06 -23.25
C ARG A 234 13.98 -24.13 -24.35
#